data_AF-A0A1V4Q9E1-F1
#
_entry.id   AF-A0A1V4Q9E1-F1
#
_cell.length_a   1.000
_cell.length_b   1.000
_cell.length_c   1.000
_cell.angle_alpha   90.00
_cell.angle_beta   90.00
_cell.angle_gamma   90.00
#
_symmetry.space_group_name_H-M   'P 1'
#
loop_
_entity.id
_entity.type
_entity.pdbx_description
1 polymer ?
#
loop_
_entity_poly.entity_id
_entity_poly.type
_entity_poly.pdbx_seq_one_letter_code
_entity_poly.pdbx_strand_id
1 'polypeptide(L)'
;MTESGTPGSPTASAREGDRASDEKTSTATNLAFGVDVGGSGIKGGIVDLDTGALIGERFKVLTPQPATPDAVAGGVAEVVAHFDWQGPVGITLPGVITGGIMRTAANIDKGWIGTDVYELFSKNLDGRKVSVLNDADAAGMAEDAYGAGKGVNGVVMLLTFGTGIGSAILNDGTLVPNTELGHLQVGKKEAEHQASSKVKEDKGWSYEKWTEKVSEVLKTYEALFWPRLFIVGGGISRKSAKWIPLLTNSTPVEAAALLNTAGIVGAAMAVDQGLRV
;
A
#
# COMPACT_ATOMS: atom_id res chain seq x y z
N MET A 1 -77.90 24.19 -6.94
CA MET A 1 -78.63 24.99 -5.94
C MET A 1 -78.10 24.57 -4.59
N THR A 2 -77.29 25.31 -3.84
CA THR A 2 -77.02 26.76 -3.75
C THR A 2 -75.62 26.95 -3.14
N GLU A 3 -74.87 27.92 -3.67
CA GLU A 3 -73.68 28.52 -3.05
C GLU A 3 -74.08 29.40 -1.85
N SER A 4 -73.17 29.61 -0.89
CA SER A 4 -72.79 30.93 -0.35
C SER A 4 -71.86 30.77 0.86
N GLY A 5 -70.74 31.49 0.89
CA GLY A 5 -69.66 31.31 1.86
C GLY A 5 -69.44 32.41 2.90
N THR A 6 -68.36 32.19 3.67
CA THR A 6 -67.46 33.14 4.40
C THR A 6 -68.00 34.00 5.56
N PRO A 7 -67.12 34.60 6.41
CA PRO A 7 -65.80 34.18 6.92
C PRO A 7 -65.64 34.38 8.45
N GLY A 8 -64.57 33.84 9.05
CA GLY A 8 -64.16 34.22 10.41
C GLY A 8 -62.75 33.72 10.77
N SER A 9 -61.81 34.66 10.87
CA SER A 9 -60.50 34.59 11.57
C SER A 9 -60.40 35.87 12.41
N PRO A 10 -59.53 36.00 13.45
CA PRO A 10 -58.44 35.12 13.88
C PRO A 10 -58.36 34.88 15.40
N THR A 11 -57.63 33.84 15.84
CA THR A 11 -56.90 33.90 17.11
C THR A 11 -55.52 33.30 16.92
N ALA A 12 -54.51 34.17 16.98
CA ALA A 12 -53.12 33.81 17.06
C ALA A 12 -52.81 33.22 18.45
N SER A 13 -52.18 32.06 18.49
CA SER A 13 -51.44 31.57 19.65
C SER A 13 -50.15 30.95 19.12
N ALA A 14 -49.09 31.75 19.16
CA ALA A 14 -47.73 31.26 19.06
C ALA A 14 -47.40 30.42 20.30
N ARG A 15 -46.73 29.28 20.11
CA ARG A 15 -45.69 28.74 21.00
C ARG A 15 -45.01 27.53 20.35
N GLU A 16 -43.68 27.66 20.25
CA GLU A 16 -42.67 26.63 20.53
C GLU A 16 -42.91 25.26 19.84
N GLY A 17 -42.22 24.87 18.76
CA GLY A 17 -40.78 24.97 18.58
C GLY A 17 -40.07 24.00 19.52
N ASP A 18 -40.10 22.69 19.24
CA ASP A 18 -39.06 21.79 19.77
C ASP A 18 -38.89 20.49 18.96
N ARG A 19 -37.63 20.32 18.52
CA ARG A 19 -36.89 19.08 18.24
C ARG A 19 -37.40 18.12 17.16
N ALA A 20 -37.06 18.44 15.92
CA ALA A 20 -36.52 17.40 15.04
C ALA A 20 -35.14 17.01 15.59
N SER A 21 -35.04 15.81 16.16
CA SER A 21 -33.77 15.19 16.48
C SER A 21 -33.05 14.85 15.18
N ASP A 22 -32.10 15.68 14.80
CA ASP A 22 -31.02 15.27 13.90
C ASP A 22 -30.20 14.20 14.63
N GLU A 23 -30.63 12.95 14.51
CA GLU A 23 -29.74 11.80 14.66
C GLU A 23 -28.67 11.93 13.57
N LYS A 24 -27.58 12.62 13.91
CA LYS A 24 -26.28 12.34 13.31
C LYS A 24 -25.97 10.90 13.63
N THR A 25 -26.34 10.00 12.72
CA THR A 25 -25.72 8.68 12.61
C THR A 25 -24.22 8.91 12.52
N SER A 26 -23.51 8.73 13.63
CA SER A 26 -22.06 8.59 13.59
C SER A 26 -21.79 7.30 12.84
N THR A 27 -21.51 7.41 11.55
CA THR A 27 -20.82 6.33 10.83
C THR A 27 -19.54 6.10 11.60
N ALA A 28 -19.44 4.97 12.30
CA ALA A 28 -18.19 4.56 12.94
C ALA A 28 -17.15 4.53 11.83
N THR A 29 -16.20 5.48 11.86
CA THR A 29 -15.24 5.64 10.78
C THR A 29 -14.34 4.41 10.79
N ASN A 30 -14.29 3.67 9.68
CA ASN A 30 -13.48 2.47 9.53
C ASN A 30 -12.00 2.86 9.35
N LEU A 31 -11.37 3.26 10.46
CA LEU A 31 -10.02 3.81 10.48
C LEU A 31 -9.01 2.77 10.92
N ALA A 32 -7.89 2.73 10.20
CA ALA A 32 -6.72 1.94 10.59
C ALA A 32 -5.44 2.77 10.44
N PHE A 33 -4.36 2.32 11.09
CA PHE A 33 -3.08 3.01 11.05
C PHE A 33 -2.02 2.16 10.36
N GLY A 34 -1.36 2.75 9.37
CA GLY A 34 -0.31 2.10 8.60
C GLY A 34 1.02 2.85 8.73
N VAL A 35 2.11 2.08 8.73
CA VAL A 35 3.49 2.58 8.71
C VAL A 35 4.25 1.90 7.58
N ASP A 36 4.87 2.71 6.72
CA ASP A 36 5.72 2.30 5.62
C ASP A 36 7.20 2.53 5.96
N VAL A 37 7.96 1.45 6.16
CA VAL A 37 9.40 1.53 6.45
C VAL A 37 10.19 1.48 5.14
N GLY A 38 10.52 2.65 4.61
CA GLY A 38 11.40 2.78 3.44
C GLY A 38 12.87 3.01 3.82
N GLY A 39 13.77 2.91 2.84
CA GLY A 39 15.21 3.13 3.08
C GLY A 39 15.63 4.57 3.44
N SER A 40 14.79 5.57 3.15
CA SER A 40 15.07 7.00 3.41
C SER A 40 14.05 7.70 4.32
N GLY A 41 13.08 6.94 4.82
CA GLY A 41 12.10 7.44 5.77
C GLY A 41 11.12 6.38 6.20
N ILE A 42 10.74 6.45 7.46
CA ILE A 42 9.62 5.72 8.05
C ILE A 42 8.43 6.68 8.03
N LYS A 43 7.34 6.31 7.37
CA LYS A 43 6.18 7.18 7.15
C LYS A 43 4.94 6.52 7.71
N GLY A 44 4.06 7.28 8.36
CA GLY A 44 2.80 6.73 8.85
C GLY A 44 1.63 7.68 8.69
N GLY A 45 0.43 7.14 8.83
CA GLY A 45 -0.81 7.91 8.77
C GLY A 45 -2.03 7.06 9.09
N ILE A 46 -3.10 7.76 9.45
CA ILE A 46 -4.44 7.20 9.61
C ILE A 46 -5.06 7.04 8.22
N VAL A 47 -5.66 5.89 7.95
CA VAL A 47 -6.27 5.52 6.68
C VAL A 47 -7.76 5.29 6.91
N ASP A 48 -8.59 5.90 6.07
CA ASP A 48 -9.99 5.53 5.89
C ASP A 48 -10.06 4.29 4.99
N LEU A 49 -10.49 3.16 5.55
CA LEU A 49 -10.57 1.88 4.85
C LEU A 49 -11.77 1.78 3.91
N ASP A 50 -12.75 2.69 3.97
CA ASP A 50 -13.85 2.69 3.01
C ASP A 50 -13.39 3.32 1.67
N THR A 51 -12.42 4.24 1.72
CA THR A 51 -11.94 4.98 0.54
C THR A 51 -10.48 4.74 0.18
N GLY A 52 -9.68 4.15 1.08
CA GLY A 52 -8.22 4.05 0.96
C GLY A 52 -7.49 5.39 1.11
N ALA A 53 -8.15 6.43 1.62
CA ALA A 53 -7.59 7.78 1.71
C ALA A 53 -6.89 8.01 3.05
N LEU A 54 -5.85 8.85 3.05
CA LEU A 54 -5.25 9.30 4.30
C LEU A 54 -6.15 10.34 4.98
N ILE A 55 -6.33 10.19 6.28
CA ILE A 55 -6.93 11.21 7.14
C ILE A 55 -5.80 12.16 7.59
N GLY A 56 -5.76 13.34 6.98
CA GLY A 56 -4.71 14.34 7.23
C GLY A 56 -3.42 14.07 6.47
N GLU A 57 -2.35 14.76 6.86
CA GLU A 57 -1.02 14.56 6.28
C GLU A 57 -0.32 13.36 6.92
N ARG A 58 0.46 12.63 6.12
CA ARG A 58 1.38 11.62 6.66
C ARG A 58 2.48 12.28 7.49
N PHE A 59 2.92 11.61 8.53
CA PHE A 59 4.12 11.98 9.28
C PHE A 59 5.31 11.14 8.81
N LYS A 60 6.51 11.72 8.81
CA LYS A 60 7.74 11.04 8.39
C LYS A 60 8.87 11.34 9.36
N VAL A 61 9.57 10.30 9.78
CA VAL A 61 10.90 10.38 10.39
C VAL A 61 11.96 9.83 9.42
N LEU A 62 13.23 10.17 9.64
CA LEU A 62 14.32 9.62 8.86
C LEU A 62 14.57 8.16 9.28
N THR A 63 14.82 7.28 8.30
CA THR A 63 15.24 5.92 8.62
C THR A 63 16.62 5.97 9.28
N PRO A 64 16.79 5.32 10.45
CA PRO A 64 18.06 5.35 11.16
C PRO A 64 19.18 4.70 10.35
N GLN A 65 20.41 5.11 10.62
CA GLN A 65 21.62 4.57 9.98
C GLN A 65 22.64 4.21 11.09
N PRO A 66 22.91 2.92 11.35
CA PRO A 66 22.36 1.74 10.67
C PRO A 66 20.87 1.51 10.96
N ALA A 67 20.16 0.91 10.00
CA ALA A 67 18.73 0.59 10.10
C ALA A 67 18.48 -0.75 10.83
N THR A 68 19.02 -0.88 12.05
CA THR A 68 18.88 -2.08 12.88
C THR A 68 17.43 -2.29 13.35
N PRO A 69 17.04 -3.52 13.74
CA PRO A 69 15.68 -3.81 14.20
C PRO A 69 15.18 -2.86 15.30
N ASP A 70 15.94 -2.70 16.39
CA ASP A 70 15.56 -1.82 17.50
C ASP A 70 15.48 -0.34 17.10
N ALA A 71 16.41 0.13 16.25
CA ALA A 71 16.42 1.53 15.82
C ALA A 71 15.20 1.84 14.95
N VAL A 72 14.84 0.94 14.03
CA VAL A 72 13.64 1.08 13.19
C VAL A 72 12.38 0.98 14.04
N ALA A 73 12.32 0.05 15.01
CA ALA A 73 11.20 -0.05 15.93
C ALA A 73 10.98 1.24 16.72
N GLY A 74 12.06 1.90 17.18
CA GLY A 74 12.00 3.23 17.78
C GLY A 74 11.43 4.30 16.85
N GLY A 75 11.86 4.32 15.58
CA GLY A 75 11.31 5.25 14.58
C GLY A 75 9.83 4.99 14.26
N VAL A 76 9.40 3.73 14.23
CA VAL A 76 7.97 3.38 14.12
C VAL A 76 7.19 3.88 15.33
N ALA A 77 7.71 3.70 16.55
CA ALA A 77 7.07 4.19 17.76
C ALA A 77 6.93 5.72 17.77
N GLU A 78 7.95 6.46 17.33
CA GLU A 78 7.88 7.92 17.16
C GLU A 78 6.76 8.33 16.19
N VAL A 79 6.64 7.62 15.06
CA VAL A 79 5.58 7.88 14.08
C VAL A 79 4.19 7.60 14.66
N VAL A 80 4.01 6.50 15.38
CA VAL A 80 2.72 6.15 16.00
C VAL A 80 2.35 7.17 17.08
N ALA A 81 3.31 7.56 17.92
CA ALA A 81 3.12 8.53 18.99
C ALA A 81 2.73 9.93 18.47
N HIS A 82 3.25 10.34 17.31
CA HIS A 82 2.90 11.61 16.68
C HIS A 82 1.39 11.78 16.46
N PHE A 83 0.69 10.70 16.13
CA PHE A 83 -0.76 10.71 15.88
C PHE A 83 -1.60 10.40 17.12
N ASP A 84 -0.98 10.16 18.29
CA ASP A 84 -1.65 9.67 19.50
C ASP A 84 -2.54 8.44 19.21
N TRP A 85 -2.07 7.56 18.31
CA TRP A 85 -2.85 6.40 17.87
C TRP A 85 -2.83 5.29 18.92
N GLN A 86 -4.02 4.84 19.34
CA GLN A 86 -4.18 3.84 20.40
C GLN A 86 -4.55 2.44 19.88
N GLY A 87 -4.87 2.31 18.59
CA GLY A 87 -5.30 1.05 17.98
C GLY A 87 -4.14 0.15 17.53
N PRO A 88 -4.45 -0.97 16.85
CA PRO A 88 -3.44 -1.80 16.21
C PRO A 88 -2.68 -1.05 15.11
N VAL A 89 -1.49 -1.51 14.78
CA VAL A 89 -0.59 -0.85 13.81
C VAL A 89 -0.16 -1.82 12.71
N GLY A 90 -0.33 -1.40 11.46
CA GLY A 90 0.18 -2.11 10.29
C GLY A 90 1.55 -1.57 9.93
N ILE A 91 2.50 -2.45 9.60
CA ILE A 91 3.88 -2.08 9.33
C ILE A 91 4.37 -2.80 8.07
N THR A 92 4.92 -2.08 7.11
CA THR A 92 5.67 -2.68 6.00
C THR A 92 7.14 -2.79 6.33
N LEU A 93 7.81 -3.82 5.80
CA LEU A 93 9.26 -3.94 5.82
C LEU A 93 9.80 -4.39 4.44
N PRO A 94 11.01 -3.96 4.05
CA PRO A 94 11.63 -4.37 2.79
C PRO A 94 12.32 -5.74 2.93
N GLY A 95 11.51 -6.80 3.07
CA GLY A 95 11.98 -8.18 3.16
C GLY A 95 10.84 -9.20 3.22
N VAL A 96 11.21 -10.49 3.13
CA VAL A 96 10.30 -11.64 3.24
C VAL A 96 10.04 -11.93 4.71
N ILE A 97 8.77 -12.09 5.08
CA ILE A 97 8.34 -12.44 6.44
C ILE A 97 7.53 -13.72 6.37
N THR A 98 7.93 -14.74 7.13
CA THR A 98 7.21 -16.02 7.19
C THR A 98 7.12 -16.51 8.63
N GLY A 99 5.91 -16.79 9.09
CA GLY A 99 5.64 -17.15 10.48
C GLY A 99 6.10 -16.07 11.47
N GLY A 100 5.98 -14.80 11.10
CA GLY A 100 6.46 -13.66 11.90
C GLY A 100 7.98 -13.49 11.94
N ILE A 101 8.74 -14.32 11.24
CA ILE A 101 10.20 -14.23 11.20
C ILE A 101 10.65 -13.61 9.88
N MET A 102 11.46 -12.57 9.99
CA MET A 102 12.10 -11.94 8.84
C MET A 102 13.18 -12.87 8.25
N ARG A 103 13.05 -13.20 6.96
CA ARG A 103 13.90 -14.18 6.26
C ARG A 103 14.97 -13.52 5.39
N THR A 104 14.66 -12.37 4.82
CA THR A 104 15.57 -11.65 3.91
C THR A 104 15.77 -10.22 4.38
N ALA A 105 16.93 -9.67 4.03
CA ALA A 105 17.31 -8.29 4.34
C ALA A 105 18.20 -7.77 3.21
N ALA A 106 17.65 -7.66 2.00
CA ALA A 106 18.42 -7.24 0.83
C ALA A 106 18.79 -5.75 0.90
N ASN A 107 17.84 -4.91 1.33
CA ASN A 107 17.93 -3.45 1.32
C ASN A 107 17.82 -2.83 2.73
N ILE A 108 18.05 -3.63 3.78
CA ILE A 108 18.03 -3.22 5.20
C ILE A 108 19.16 -3.95 5.95
N ASP A 109 19.41 -3.57 7.19
CA ASP A 109 20.47 -4.15 8.02
C ASP A 109 20.35 -5.69 8.13
N LYS A 110 21.48 -6.43 8.09
CA LYS A 110 21.45 -7.90 8.12
C LYS A 110 20.99 -8.48 9.45
N GLY A 111 21.04 -7.70 10.53
CA GLY A 111 20.50 -8.07 11.86
C GLY A 111 19.00 -8.36 11.86
N TRP A 112 18.28 -7.97 10.80
CA TRP A 112 16.88 -8.33 10.60
C TRP A 112 16.65 -9.83 10.37
N ILE A 113 17.61 -10.55 9.77
CA ILE A 113 17.42 -11.97 9.47
C ILE A 113 17.28 -12.77 10.77
N GLY A 114 16.15 -13.47 10.92
CA GLY A 114 15.83 -14.23 12.13
C GLY A 114 15.12 -13.44 13.23
N THR A 115 14.84 -12.15 13.02
CA THR A 115 14.07 -11.34 13.96
C THR A 115 12.59 -11.73 13.94
N ASP A 116 12.00 -11.93 15.12
CA ASP A 116 10.55 -11.98 15.30
C ASP A 116 9.99 -10.56 15.24
N VAL A 117 9.34 -10.23 14.13
CA VAL A 117 8.86 -8.87 13.89
C VAL A 117 7.64 -8.53 14.73
N TYR A 118 6.82 -9.52 15.08
CA TYR A 118 5.64 -9.30 15.91
C TYR A 118 6.06 -9.00 17.35
N GLU A 119 6.98 -9.78 17.91
CA GLU A 119 7.51 -9.52 19.25
C GLU A 119 8.20 -8.16 19.31
N LEU A 120 9.08 -7.87 18.34
CA LEU A 120 9.84 -6.63 18.29
C LEU A 120 8.92 -5.40 18.30
N PHE A 121 7.99 -5.31 17.35
CA PHE A 121 7.14 -4.13 17.23
C PHE A 121 6.07 -4.08 18.33
N SER A 122 5.48 -5.21 18.70
CA SER A 122 4.52 -5.25 19.81
C SER A 122 5.18 -4.73 21.10
N LYS A 123 6.41 -5.14 21.41
CA LYS A 123 7.14 -4.66 22.59
C LYS A 123 7.42 -3.15 22.53
N ASN A 124 7.82 -2.64 21.37
CA ASN A 124 8.12 -1.21 21.18
C ASN A 124 6.86 -0.32 21.08
N LEU A 125 5.68 -0.92 20.94
CA LEU A 125 4.39 -0.23 20.85
C LEU A 125 3.48 -0.57 22.05
N ASP A 126 4.04 -0.73 23.24
CA ASP A 126 3.32 -0.96 24.50
C ASP A 126 2.39 -2.20 24.50
N GLY A 127 2.78 -3.26 23.80
CA GLY A 127 2.00 -4.50 23.70
C GLY A 127 0.84 -4.45 22.70
N ARG A 128 0.78 -3.41 21.84
CA ARG A 128 -0.26 -3.29 20.81
C ARG A 128 -0.19 -4.42 19.79
N LYS A 129 -1.35 -4.79 19.25
CA LYS A 129 -1.43 -5.71 18.11
C LYS A 129 -0.79 -5.07 16.89
N VAL A 130 0.02 -5.87 16.20
CA VAL A 130 0.68 -5.47 14.96
C VAL A 130 0.42 -6.48 13.85
N SER A 131 0.29 -5.96 12.63
CA SER A 131 0.39 -6.72 11.38
C SER A 131 1.64 -6.23 10.67
N VAL A 132 2.45 -7.16 10.16
CA VAL A 132 3.72 -6.84 9.50
C VAL A 132 3.81 -7.65 8.23
N LEU A 133 4.11 -6.99 7.11
CA LEU A 133 4.18 -7.61 5.79
C LEU A 133 5.25 -6.94 4.92
N ASN A 134 5.54 -7.56 3.78
CA ASN A 134 6.43 -7.00 2.78
C ASN A 134 5.86 -5.69 2.18
N ASP A 135 6.74 -4.75 1.81
CA ASP A 135 6.36 -3.45 1.25
C ASP A 135 5.69 -3.54 -0.12
N ALA A 136 6.15 -4.44 -0.99
CA ALA A 136 5.50 -4.70 -2.27
C ALA A 136 4.14 -5.38 -2.09
N ASP A 137 4.02 -6.34 -1.16
CA ASP A 137 2.74 -6.97 -0.81
C ASP A 137 1.70 -5.93 -0.36
N ALA A 138 2.08 -5.04 0.56
CA ALA A 138 1.23 -3.95 1.02
C ALA A 138 0.81 -3.03 -0.15
N ALA A 139 1.77 -2.63 -1.00
CA ALA A 139 1.46 -1.82 -2.16
C ALA A 139 0.49 -2.53 -3.12
N GLY A 140 0.67 -3.84 -3.32
CA GLY A 140 -0.20 -4.71 -4.12
C GLY A 140 -1.63 -4.70 -3.60
N MET A 141 -1.80 -4.97 -2.30
CA MET A 141 -3.12 -4.94 -1.65
C MET A 141 -3.82 -3.59 -1.83
N ALA A 142 -3.09 -2.49 -1.65
CA ALA A 142 -3.65 -1.15 -1.75
C ALA A 142 -4.07 -0.79 -3.18
N GLU A 143 -3.25 -1.15 -4.18
CA GLU A 143 -3.54 -0.89 -5.59
C GLU A 143 -4.67 -1.77 -6.14
N ASP A 144 -4.80 -3.00 -5.66
CA ASP A 144 -5.89 -3.90 -6.03
C ASP A 144 -7.23 -3.43 -5.45
N ALA A 145 -7.26 -2.99 -4.19
CA ALA A 145 -8.49 -2.54 -3.55
C ALA A 145 -8.94 -1.13 -3.99
N TYR A 146 -8.00 -0.19 -4.10
CA TYR A 146 -8.32 1.25 -4.26
C TYR A 146 -7.72 1.88 -5.50
N GLY A 147 -6.77 1.22 -6.16
CA GLY A 147 -5.95 1.78 -7.23
C GLY A 147 -6.22 1.17 -8.59
N ALA A 148 -5.14 0.95 -9.34
CA ALA A 148 -5.21 0.49 -10.73
C ALA A 148 -5.78 -0.93 -10.90
N GLY A 149 -5.76 -1.77 -9.85
CA GLY A 149 -6.31 -3.11 -9.88
C GLY A 149 -7.79 -3.19 -9.53
N LYS A 150 -8.41 -2.07 -9.11
CA LYS A 150 -9.79 -2.06 -8.63
C LYS A 150 -10.76 -2.59 -9.69
N GLY A 151 -11.49 -3.64 -9.32
CA GLY A 151 -12.49 -4.28 -10.18
C GLY A 151 -11.92 -5.22 -11.24
N VAL A 152 -10.60 -5.49 -11.21
CA VAL A 152 -9.97 -6.51 -12.05
C VAL A 152 -10.05 -7.86 -11.33
N ASN A 153 -10.76 -8.81 -11.92
CA ASN A 153 -10.81 -10.18 -11.43
C ASN A 153 -9.61 -11.00 -11.96
N GLY A 154 -9.31 -12.12 -11.31
CA GLY A 154 -8.22 -13.03 -11.64
C GLY A 154 -6.87 -12.56 -11.08
N VAL A 155 -5.79 -12.94 -11.76
CA VAL A 155 -4.43 -12.65 -11.31
C VAL A 155 -4.03 -11.22 -11.68
N VAL A 156 -3.73 -10.40 -10.69
CA VAL A 156 -3.14 -9.06 -10.80
C VAL A 156 -1.74 -9.10 -10.22
N MET A 157 -0.78 -8.50 -10.92
CA MET A 157 0.61 -8.47 -10.48
C MET A 157 1.08 -7.03 -10.31
N LEU A 158 1.45 -6.66 -9.08
CA LEU A 158 2.14 -5.39 -8.82
C LEU A 158 3.65 -5.60 -8.89
N LEU A 159 4.35 -4.75 -9.63
CA LEU A 159 5.80 -4.74 -9.75
C LEU A 159 6.34 -3.35 -9.44
N THR A 160 7.25 -3.23 -8.49
CA THR A 160 7.92 -1.95 -8.19
C THR A 160 9.29 -1.91 -8.86
N PHE A 161 9.60 -0.82 -9.57
CA PHE A 161 10.91 -0.64 -10.20
C PHE A 161 11.71 0.42 -9.45
N GLY A 162 12.75 -0.01 -8.73
CA GLY A 162 13.61 0.85 -7.91
C GLY A 162 15.07 0.38 -7.95
N THR A 163 15.71 0.30 -6.78
CA THR A 163 17.02 -0.34 -6.62
C THR A 163 16.99 -1.77 -7.13
N GLY A 164 15.96 -2.53 -6.73
CA GLY A 164 15.62 -3.86 -7.25
C GLY A 164 14.26 -3.88 -7.94
N ILE A 165 13.65 -5.07 -8.00
CA ILE A 165 12.25 -5.24 -8.42
C ILE A 165 11.46 -5.93 -7.31
N GLY A 166 10.56 -5.20 -6.66
CA GLY A 166 9.60 -5.80 -5.73
C GLY A 166 8.38 -6.35 -6.47
N SER A 167 7.70 -7.34 -5.90
CA SER A 167 6.52 -7.94 -6.50
C SER A 167 5.45 -8.30 -5.48
N ALA A 168 4.19 -8.21 -5.91
CA ALA A 168 3.05 -8.81 -5.23
C ALA A 168 2.14 -9.47 -6.27
N ILE A 169 1.55 -10.61 -5.91
CA ILE A 169 0.53 -11.28 -6.70
C ILE A 169 -0.77 -11.28 -5.92
N LEU A 170 -1.83 -10.84 -6.56
CA LEU A 170 -3.19 -10.87 -6.04
C LEU A 170 -4.03 -11.74 -6.96
N ASN A 171 -4.79 -12.67 -6.40
CA ASN A 171 -5.75 -13.49 -7.15
C ASN A 171 -7.15 -13.25 -6.58
N ASP A 172 -8.00 -12.60 -7.36
CA ASP A 172 -9.35 -12.19 -6.92
C ASP A 172 -9.30 -11.42 -5.58
N GLY A 173 -8.39 -10.44 -5.50
CA GLY A 173 -8.15 -9.61 -4.31
C GLY A 173 -7.45 -10.31 -3.14
N THR A 174 -7.14 -11.61 -3.27
CA THR A 174 -6.41 -12.36 -2.24
C THR A 174 -4.91 -12.30 -2.51
N LEU A 175 -4.15 -11.77 -1.55
CA LEU A 175 -2.70 -11.72 -1.62
C LEU A 175 -2.09 -13.13 -1.60
N VAL A 176 -1.17 -13.39 -2.54
CA VAL A 176 -0.18 -14.46 -2.44
C VAL A 176 1.09 -13.83 -1.85
N PRO A 177 1.38 -14.04 -0.56
CA PRO A 177 2.38 -13.24 0.14
C PRO A 177 3.81 -13.62 -0.25
N ASN A 178 4.73 -12.68 -0.06
CA ASN A 178 6.18 -12.85 -0.15
C ASN A 178 6.69 -13.29 -1.53
N THR A 179 6.08 -12.79 -2.60
CA THR A 179 6.60 -13.06 -3.95
C THR A 179 7.87 -12.25 -4.20
N GLU A 180 8.96 -12.92 -4.59
CA GLU A 180 10.28 -12.33 -4.84
C GLU A 180 10.65 -12.47 -6.33
N LEU A 181 9.77 -12.01 -7.21
CA LEU A 181 9.94 -12.18 -8.66
C LEU A 181 11.11 -11.37 -9.22
N GLY A 182 11.57 -10.31 -8.54
CA GLY A 182 12.80 -9.61 -8.91
C GLY A 182 14.02 -10.53 -9.02
N HIS A 183 14.06 -11.59 -8.22
CA HIS A 183 15.10 -12.62 -8.24
C HIS A 183 14.82 -13.76 -9.23
N LEU A 184 13.70 -13.75 -9.96
CA LEU A 184 13.43 -14.74 -10.98
C LEU A 184 14.45 -14.61 -12.12
N GLN A 185 15.05 -15.74 -12.49
CA GLN A 185 15.97 -15.81 -13.62
C GLN A 185 15.22 -15.61 -14.94
N VAL A 186 15.55 -14.53 -15.65
CA VAL A 186 15.03 -14.21 -17.00
C VAL A 186 16.21 -14.26 -17.97
N GLY A 187 16.27 -15.34 -18.74
CA GLY A 187 17.42 -15.65 -19.59
C GLY A 187 18.69 -15.88 -18.76
N LYS A 188 19.68 -14.99 -18.88
CA LYS A 188 21.01 -15.14 -18.25
C LYS A 188 21.17 -14.36 -16.95
N LYS A 189 20.19 -13.56 -16.52
CA LYS A 189 20.26 -12.78 -15.28
C LYS A 189 18.93 -12.83 -14.54
N GLU A 190 18.96 -12.56 -13.25
CA GLU A 190 17.74 -12.22 -12.50
C GLU A 190 17.06 -10.98 -13.11
N ALA A 191 15.74 -10.90 -12.97
CA ALA A 191 14.94 -9.82 -13.53
C ALA A 191 15.42 -8.44 -13.04
N GLU A 192 15.70 -8.28 -11.76
CA GLU A 192 16.11 -6.98 -11.21
C GLU A 192 17.48 -6.52 -11.71
N HIS A 193 18.43 -7.45 -11.89
CA HIS A 193 19.78 -7.17 -12.37
C HIS A 193 19.85 -6.76 -13.85
N GLN A 194 18.71 -6.73 -14.54
CA GLN A 194 18.62 -6.26 -15.93
C GLN A 194 17.51 -5.23 -16.18
N ALA A 195 16.45 -5.22 -15.39
CA ALA A 195 15.26 -4.39 -15.64
C ALA A 195 14.92 -3.40 -14.50
N SER A 196 15.65 -3.37 -13.37
CA SER A 196 15.38 -2.36 -12.34
C SER A 196 15.64 -0.92 -12.84
N SER A 197 15.06 0.08 -12.17
CA SER A 197 15.31 1.48 -12.54
C SER A 197 16.75 1.88 -12.28
N LYS A 198 17.38 1.31 -11.24
CA LYS A 198 18.81 1.51 -10.96
C LYS A 198 19.68 1.02 -12.12
N VAL A 199 19.38 -0.12 -12.74
CA VAL A 199 20.14 -0.62 -13.91
C VAL A 199 20.05 0.36 -15.08
N LYS A 200 18.88 0.97 -15.31
CA LYS A 200 18.72 2.01 -16.34
C LYS A 200 19.61 3.21 -16.07
N GLU A 201 19.64 3.68 -14.82
CA GLU A 201 20.43 4.84 -14.39
C GLU A 201 21.92 4.57 -14.47
N ASP A 202 22.39 3.46 -13.88
CA ASP A 202 23.81 3.09 -13.85
C ASP A 202 24.41 2.92 -15.27
N LYS A 203 23.59 2.52 -16.25
CA LYS A 203 24.01 2.35 -17.65
C LYS A 203 23.71 3.54 -18.55
N GLY A 204 23.07 4.59 -18.03
CA GLY A 204 22.67 5.76 -18.83
C GLY A 204 21.72 5.42 -19.98
N TRP A 205 20.87 4.41 -19.83
CA TRP A 205 19.97 3.96 -20.91
C TRP A 205 18.78 4.91 -21.12
N SER A 206 18.34 5.02 -22.38
CA SER A 206 17.06 5.64 -22.73
C SER A 206 15.87 4.79 -22.26
N TYR A 207 14.65 5.31 -22.33
CA TYR A 207 13.46 4.53 -21.98
C TYR A 207 13.22 3.40 -22.98
N GLU A 208 13.41 3.65 -24.27
CA GLU A 208 13.30 2.68 -25.36
C GLU A 208 14.24 1.49 -25.09
N LYS A 209 15.52 1.77 -24.80
CA LYS A 209 16.49 0.71 -24.54
C LYS A 209 16.17 -0.10 -23.29
N TRP A 210 15.75 0.57 -22.22
CA TRP A 210 15.44 -0.10 -20.96
C TRP A 210 14.15 -0.91 -21.04
N THR A 211 13.13 -0.42 -21.75
CA THR A 211 11.84 -1.11 -21.90
C THR A 211 11.93 -2.38 -22.73
N GLU A 212 12.96 -2.56 -23.56
CA GLU A 212 13.31 -3.87 -24.14
C GLU A 212 13.52 -4.92 -23.03
N LYS A 213 14.27 -4.56 -21.97
CA LYS A 213 14.55 -5.45 -20.84
C LYS A 213 13.36 -5.64 -19.93
N VAL A 214 12.59 -4.59 -19.67
CA VAL A 214 11.34 -4.69 -18.92
C VAL A 214 10.35 -5.60 -19.65
N SER A 215 10.20 -5.44 -20.97
CA SER A 215 9.32 -6.28 -21.79
C SER A 215 9.72 -7.75 -21.76
N GLU A 216 11.02 -8.07 -21.77
CA GLU A 216 11.53 -9.44 -21.66
C GLU A 216 11.11 -10.08 -20.32
N VAL A 217 11.22 -9.32 -19.23
CA VAL A 217 10.76 -9.74 -17.90
C VAL A 217 9.25 -9.93 -17.85
N LEU A 218 8.47 -8.94 -18.31
CA LEU A 218 7.00 -9.00 -18.28
C LEU A 218 6.45 -10.13 -19.15
N LYS A 219 7.05 -10.40 -20.32
CA LYS A 219 6.68 -11.55 -21.17
C LYS A 219 6.96 -12.90 -20.49
N THR A 220 8.04 -12.98 -19.70
CA THR A 220 8.31 -14.18 -18.91
C THR A 220 7.26 -14.38 -17.84
N TYR A 221 6.88 -13.32 -17.12
CA TYR A 221 5.82 -13.39 -16.11
C TYR A 221 4.46 -13.68 -16.74
N GLU A 222 4.15 -13.09 -17.89
CA GLU A 222 2.94 -13.36 -18.67
C GLU A 222 2.79 -14.86 -18.99
N ALA A 223 3.87 -15.47 -19.49
CA ALA A 223 3.86 -16.90 -19.82
C ALA A 223 3.71 -17.82 -18.60
N LEU A 224 4.15 -17.38 -17.42
CA LEU A 224 4.12 -18.17 -16.18
C LEU A 224 2.80 -18.02 -15.41
N PHE A 225 2.27 -16.80 -15.32
CA PHE A 225 1.18 -16.47 -14.41
C PHE A 225 -0.12 -16.09 -15.12
N TRP A 226 -0.07 -15.79 -16.42
CA TRP A 226 -1.21 -15.32 -17.21
C TRP A 226 -2.04 -14.22 -16.51
N PRO A 227 -1.39 -13.14 -16.04
CA PRO A 227 -2.07 -12.08 -15.32
C PRO A 227 -3.06 -11.34 -16.22
N ARG A 228 -4.08 -10.76 -15.60
CA ARG A 228 -5.07 -9.89 -16.21
C ARG A 228 -4.56 -8.44 -16.29
N LEU A 229 -3.66 -8.07 -15.39
CA LEU A 229 -3.08 -6.73 -15.32
C LEU A 229 -1.71 -6.78 -14.64
N PHE A 230 -0.75 -6.02 -15.19
CA PHE A 230 0.41 -5.56 -14.45
C PHE A 230 0.19 -4.15 -13.93
N ILE A 231 0.44 -3.93 -12.64
CA ILE A 231 0.50 -2.62 -12.03
C ILE A 231 1.96 -2.28 -11.76
N VAL A 232 2.45 -1.14 -12.28
CA VAL A 232 3.85 -0.75 -12.15
C VAL A 232 4.03 0.43 -11.20
N GLY A 233 4.76 0.18 -10.12
CA GLY A 233 5.06 1.13 -9.05
C GLY A 233 6.55 1.51 -8.98
N GLY A 234 6.96 2.03 -7.82
CA GLY A 234 8.31 2.56 -7.61
C GLY A 234 8.51 3.97 -8.19
N GLY A 235 9.66 4.59 -7.93
CA GLY A 235 9.90 6.01 -8.26
C GLY A 235 9.78 6.32 -9.76
N ILE A 236 10.13 5.37 -10.63
CA ILE A 236 10.08 5.52 -12.09
C ILE A 236 8.66 5.51 -12.66
N SER A 237 7.67 5.01 -11.91
CA SER A 237 6.25 5.01 -12.31
C SER A 237 5.69 6.42 -12.48
N ARG A 238 6.24 7.46 -11.82
CA ARG A 238 5.85 8.87 -12.05
C ARG A 238 6.09 9.36 -13.48
N LYS A 239 6.92 8.63 -14.24
CA LYS A 239 7.22 8.90 -15.64
C LYS A 239 6.61 7.84 -16.56
N SER A 240 5.60 7.10 -16.10
CA SER A 240 4.91 6.01 -16.81
C SER A 240 4.56 6.35 -18.26
N ALA A 241 4.02 7.53 -18.52
CA ALA A 241 3.68 7.99 -19.86
C ALA A 241 4.86 7.99 -20.86
N LYS A 242 6.12 8.00 -20.37
CA LYS A 242 7.32 7.94 -21.21
C LYS A 242 7.75 6.52 -21.59
N TRP A 243 7.24 5.49 -20.90
CA TRP A 243 7.82 4.15 -21.03
C TRP A 243 6.81 3.01 -21.07
N ILE A 244 5.64 3.13 -20.43
CA ILE A 244 4.57 2.12 -20.58
C ILE A 244 4.18 1.94 -22.05
N PRO A 245 4.00 3.00 -22.87
CA PRO A 245 3.67 2.83 -24.30
C PRO A 245 4.75 2.13 -25.13
N LEU A 246 5.96 1.97 -24.61
CA LEU A 246 7.08 1.30 -25.29
C LEU A 246 7.16 -0.19 -24.97
N LEU A 247 6.36 -0.67 -24.01
CA LEU A 247 6.33 -2.08 -23.62
C LEU A 247 5.70 -2.93 -24.73
N THR A 248 6.19 -4.16 -24.85
CA THR A 248 5.81 -5.07 -25.96
C THR A 248 5.17 -6.37 -25.49
N ASN A 249 4.88 -6.52 -24.19
CA ASN A 249 4.08 -7.62 -23.65
C ASN A 249 2.59 -7.44 -24.01
N SER A 250 1.79 -8.51 -23.90
CA SER A 250 0.38 -8.48 -24.32
C SER A 250 -0.56 -8.08 -23.18
N THR A 251 -0.20 -8.46 -21.95
CA THR A 251 -0.95 -8.12 -20.75
C THR A 251 -0.99 -6.59 -20.57
N PRO A 252 -2.16 -6.00 -20.28
CA PRO A 252 -2.25 -4.58 -19.95
C PRO A 252 -1.30 -4.18 -18.82
N VAL A 253 -0.76 -2.96 -18.91
CA VAL A 253 0.15 -2.41 -17.89
C VAL A 253 -0.34 -1.02 -17.49
N GLU A 254 -0.65 -0.84 -16.22
CA GLU A 254 -1.09 0.43 -15.65
C GLU A 254 -0.12 0.94 -14.59
N ALA A 255 0.01 2.26 -14.48
CA ALA A 255 0.81 2.85 -13.41
C ALA A 255 0.06 2.77 -12.08
N ALA A 256 0.78 2.48 -10.99
CA ALA A 256 0.23 2.52 -9.63
C ALA A 256 -0.40 3.91 -9.33
N ALA A 257 -1.64 3.92 -8.84
CA ALA A 257 -2.42 5.13 -8.60
C ALA A 257 -2.13 5.79 -7.25
N LEU A 258 -1.88 5.00 -6.19
CA LEU A 258 -1.64 5.47 -4.82
C LEU A 258 -0.18 5.94 -4.62
N LEU A 259 0.73 5.53 -5.50
CA LEU A 259 2.12 6.00 -5.52
C LEU A 259 2.83 5.83 -4.17
N ASN A 260 3.03 6.93 -3.43
CA ASN A 260 3.80 6.97 -2.18
C ASN A 260 2.96 6.65 -0.94
N THR A 261 1.64 6.46 -1.08
CA THR A 261 0.76 6.09 0.03
C THR A 261 0.41 4.61 0.02
N ALA A 262 0.70 3.88 -1.07
CA ALA A 262 0.34 2.48 -1.23
C ALA A 262 0.82 1.59 -0.06
N GLY A 263 2.07 1.75 0.39
CA GLY A 263 2.61 1.01 1.54
C GLY A 263 1.87 1.30 2.85
N ILE A 264 1.53 2.57 3.13
CA ILE A 264 0.76 2.98 4.32
C ILE A 264 -0.65 2.38 4.27
N VAL A 265 -1.33 2.50 3.13
CA VAL A 265 -2.70 2.00 2.95
C VAL A 265 -2.74 0.48 3.07
N GLY A 266 -1.83 -0.23 2.40
CA GLY A 266 -1.74 -1.70 2.47
C GLY A 266 -1.42 -2.21 3.86
N ALA A 267 -0.54 -1.52 4.59
CA ALA A 267 -0.26 -1.83 5.99
C ALA A 267 -1.51 -1.67 6.87
N ALA A 268 -2.27 -0.59 6.70
CA ALA A 268 -3.52 -0.38 7.42
C ALA A 268 -4.57 -1.46 7.08
N MET A 269 -4.67 -1.90 5.82
CA MET A 269 -5.53 -3.02 5.42
C MET A 269 -5.12 -4.34 6.10
N ALA A 270 -3.82 -4.60 6.21
CA ALA A 270 -3.32 -5.83 6.85
C ALA A 270 -3.71 -5.92 8.34
N VAL A 271 -3.93 -4.79 9.01
CA VAL A 271 -4.48 -4.75 10.37
C VAL A 271 -5.93 -5.19 10.39
N ASP A 272 -6.76 -4.62 9.54
CA ASP A 272 -8.20 -4.90 9.48
C ASP A 272 -8.47 -6.37 9.14
N GLN A 273 -7.70 -6.93 8.21
CA GLN A 273 -7.77 -8.34 7.84
C GLN A 273 -7.15 -9.30 8.87
N GLY A 274 -6.48 -8.78 9.90
CA GLY A 274 -5.75 -9.59 10.89
C GLY A 274 -4.63 -10.42 10.27
N LEU A 275 -4.05 -9.95 9.16
CA LEU A 275 -3.07 -10.69 8.37
C LEU A 275 -1.77 -10.92 9.17
N ARG A 276 -1.36 -12.19 9.23
CA ARG A 276 -0.05 -12.60 9.73
C ARG A 276 0.59 -13.56 8.75
N VAL A 277 1.80 -13.22 8.28
CA VAL A 277 2.55 -13.96 7.26
C VAL A 277 3.71 -14.75 7.85
#